data_AF-A0A953WMI6-F1
#
_entry.id   AF-A0A953WMI6-F1
#
_cell.length_a   1.000
_cell.length_b   1.000
_cell.length_c   1.000
_cell.angle_alpha   90.00
_cell.angle_beta   90.00
_cell.angle_gamma   90.00
#
_symmetry.space_group_name_H-M   'P 1'
#
loop_
_entity.id
_entity.type
_entity.pdbx_description
1 polymer ?
#
loop_
_entity_poly.entity_id
_entity_poly.type
_entity_poly.pdbx_seq_one_letter_code
_entity_poly.pdbx_strand_id
1 'polypeptide(L)'
;MGIRSRYLGLLAAPLLLAACGGGSEHYDALIVGGEVYDGTGAPGVSASIAIKDGRIAAIGDLKGAKADKVIDAAGLAVAPGFINML
;
A
#
# COMPACT_ATOMS: atom_id res chain seq x y z
N MET A 1 -10.50 -2.37 66.28
CA MET A 1 -11.45 -1.24 66.23
C MET A 1 -11.17 -0.46 64.95
N GLY A 2 -11.97 -0.64 63.91
CA GLY A 2 -11.78 -0.04 62.59
C GLY A 2 -12.82 -0.61 61.64
N ILE A 3 -13.88 0.15 61.39
CA ILE A 3 -15.17 -0.31 60.88
C ILE A 3 -15.36 0.26 59.46
N ARG A 4 -15.94 -0.56 58.55
CA ARG A 4 -16.73 -0.22 57.34
C ARG A 4 -16.00 0.00 56.00
N SER A 5 -16.33 -0.85 55.01
CA SER A 5 -17.04 -0.49 53.75
C SER A 5 -16.93 -1.63 52.71
N ARG A 6 -17.66 -2.74 52.88
CA ARG A 6 -18.85 -3.16 52.09
C ARG A 6 -18.81 -2.82 50.58
N TYR A 7 -18.63 -3.87 49.78
CA TYR A 7 -19.22 -4.20 48.47
C TYR A 7 -19.80 -3.05 47.62
N LEU A 8 -19.32 -2.85 46.38
CA LEU A 8 -20.17 -2.71 45.18
C LEU A 8 -19.30 -2.55 43.92
N GLY A 9 -19.49 -3.40 42.89
CA GLY A 9 -18.93 -3.15 41.56
C GLY A 9 -18.53 -4.37 40.73
N LEU A 10 -19.35 -5.43 40.66
CA LEU A 10 -19.43 -6.21 39.43
C LEU A 10 -20.03 -5.27 38.37
N LEU A 11 -19.35 -5.04 37.23
CA LEU A 11 -19.97 -4.82 35.90
C LEU A 11 -18.90 -4.61 34.81
N ALA A 12 -19.11 -5.34 33.70
CA ALA A 12 -18.60 -5.14 32.34
C ALA A 12 -17.16 -5.59 31.98
N ALA A 13 -17.04 -6.83 31.52
CA ALA A 13 -16.35 -7.09 30.25
C ALA A 13 -17.26 -6.54 29.12
N PRO A 14 -16.76 -5.99 27.99
CA PRO A 14 -16.09 -6.86 27.00
C PRO A 14 -15.08 -6.19 26.04
N LEU A 15 -14.44 -7.04 25.24
CA LEU A 15 -14.04 -6.77 23.85
C LEU A 15 -12.96 -5.69 23.61
N LEU A 16 -11.68 -6.03 23.82
CA LEU A 16 -10.65 -5.56 22.90
C LEU A 16 -10.71 -6.45 21.65
N LEU A 17 -11.64 -6.13 20.74
CA LEU A 17 -11.46 -6.46 19.33
C LEU A 17 -10.24 -5.67 18.86
N ALA A 18 -9.06 -6.30 18.91
CA ALA A 18 -7.93 -5.89 18.12
C ALA A 18 -8.33 -6.05 16.65
N ALA A 19 -8.95 -5.01 16.10
CA ALA A 19 -9.16 -4.87 14.66
C ALA A 19 -7.79 -4.59 14.04
N CYS A 20 -7.01 -5.64 13.79
CA CYS A 20 -5.94 -5.59 12.81
C CYS A 20 -6.61 -5.50 11.43
N GLY A 21 -7.15 -4.34 11.11
CA GLY A 21 -7.50 -3.97 9.75
C GLY A 21 -6.18 -3.79 9.00
N GLY A 22 -5.62 -4.87 8.48
CA GLY A 22 -4.67 -4.81 7.39
C GLY A 22 -5.41 -4.23 6.19
N GLY A 23 -5.56 -2.90 6.18
CA GLY A 23 -6.09 -2.20 5.03
C GLY A 23 -5.23 -2.58 3.84
N SER A 24 -5.83 -3.20 2.83
CA SER A 24 -5.15 -3.32 1.55
C SER A 24 -4.86 -1.90 1.09
N GLU A 25 -3.59 -1.49 1.10
CA GLU A 25 -3.16 -0.19 0.58
C GLU A 25 -3.79 0.01 -0.80
N HIS A 26 -4.65 1.04 -0.90
CA HIS A 26 -5.46 1.30 -2.08
C HIS A 26 -4.90 2.49 -2.85
N TYR A 27 -4.40 2.19 -4.05
CA TYR A 27 -3.70 3.12 -4.93
C TYR A 27 -4.65 3.70 -5.98
N ASP A 28 -4.24 4.77 -6.64
CA ASP A 28 -5.02 5.37 -7.71
C ASP A 28 -4.77 4.61 -9.02
N ALA A 29 -3.52 4.18 -9.23
CA ALA A 29 -3.17 3.30 -10.33
C ALA A 29 -2.08 2.28 -9.96
N LEU A 30 -2.12 1.12 -10.59
CA LEU A 30 -1.09 0.09 -10.57
C LEU A 30 -0.66 -0.24 -12.00
N ILE A 31 0.63 -0.25 -12.25
CA ILE A 31 1.25 -0.77 -13.49
C ILE A 31 1.94 -2.07 -13.11
N VAL A 32 1.57 -3.19 -13.74
CA VAL A 32 2.02 -4.53 -13.34
C VAL A 32 2.67 -5.29 -14.49
N GLY A 33 3.59 -6.21 -14.17
CA GLY A 33 4.17 -7.15 -15.14
C GLY A 33 5.18 -6.56 -16.13
N GLY A 34 5.51 -5.27 -16.01
CA GLY A 34 6.45 -4.58 -16.91
C GLY A 34 7.92 -4.72 -16.50
N GLU A 35 8.79 -4.45 -17.46
CA GLU A 35 10.21 -4.19 -17.21
C GLU A 35 10.41 -2.68 -16.99
N VAL A 36 10.72 -2.30 -15.77
CA VAL A 36 10.85 -0.90 -15.33
C VAL A 36 12.26 -0.41 -15.58
N TYR A 37 12.37 0.69 -16.32
CA TYR A 37 13.58 1.48 -16.51
C TYR A 37 13.41 2.79 -15.77
N ASP A 38 14.34 3.20 -14.91
CA ASP A 38 14.22 4.39 -14.05
C ASP A 38 14.85 5.67 -14.66
N GLY A 39 15.48 5.54 -15.82
CA GLY A 39 16.17 6.65 -16.50
C GLY A 39 17.61 6.89 -16.05
N THR A 40 18.16 6.10 -15.12
CA THR A 40 19.57 6.21 -14.69
C THR A 40 20.56 5.61 -15.70
N GLY A 41 20.07 4.85 -16.67
CA GLY A 41 20.87 4.08 -17.63
C GLY A 41 21.19 2.65 -17.15
N ALA A 42 20.74 2.26 -15.96
CA ALA A 42 20.82 0.87 -15.50
C ALA A 42 19.91 -0.06 -16.34
N PRO A 43 20.20 -1.39 -16.37
CA PRO A 43 19.30 -2.38 -16.95
C PRO A 43 17.91 -2.34 -16.32
N GLY A 44 16.89 -2.69 -17.09
CA GLY A 44 15.52 -2.75 -16.61
C GLY A 44 15.30 -3.85 -15.57
N VAL A 45 14.31 -3.63 -14.70
CA VAL A 45 13.94 -4.58 -13.64
C VAL A 45 12.48 -4.98 -13.74
N SER A 46 12.19 -6.27 -13.62
CA SER A 46 10.80 -6.74 -13.51
C SER A 46 10.19 -6.24 -12.20
N ALA A 47 9.26 -5.30 -12.29
CA ALA A 47 8.62 -4.69 -11.13
C ALA A 47 7.24 -4.14 -11.47
N SER A 48 6.42 -3.96 -10.45
CA SER A 48 5.17 -3.21 -10.53
C SER A 48 5.36 -1.82 -9.92
N ILE A 49 4.57 -0.85 -10.37
CA ILE A 49 4.58 0.53 -9.88
C ILE A 49 3.19 0.87 -9.34
N ALA A 50 3.13 1.36 -8.10
CA ALA A 50 1.94 1.93 -7.50
C ALA A 50 1.98 3.45 -7.54
N ILE A 51 0.87 4.08 -7.92
CA ILE A 51 0.69 5.52 -7.97
C ILE A 51 -0.35 5.94 -6.95
N LYS A 52 0.00 6.92 -6.10
CA LYS A 52 -0.89 7.56 -5.13
C LYS A 52 -0.72 9.07 -5.15
N ASP A 53 -1.82 9.80 -5.17
CA ASP A 53 -1.89 11.26 -5.15
C ASP A 53 -0.97 11.89 -6.22
N GLY A 54 -0.97 11.30 -7.42
CA GLY A 54 -0.17 11.73 -8.56
C GLY A 54 1.34 11.47 -8.44
N ARG A 55 1.79 10.66 -7.46
CA ARG A 55 3.20 10.32 -7.24
C ARG A 55 3.41 8.82 -7.23
N ILE A 56 4.63 8.39 -7.52
CA ILE A 56 5.05 7.00 -7.33
C ILE A 56 5.10 6.74 -5.82
N ALA A 57 4.24 5.83 -5.34
CA ALA A 57 4.14 5.45 -3.93
C ALA A 57 5.02 4.24 -3.61
N ALA A 58 5.14 3.30 -4.54
CA ALA A 58 5.98 2.12 -4.39
C ALA A 58 6.41 1.56 -5.76
N ILE A 59 7.56 0.88 -5.77
CA ILE A 59 8.07 0.09 -6.90
C ILE A 59 8.54 -1.25 -6.34
N GLY A 60 8.16 -2.38 -6.95
CA GLY A 60 8.62 -3.71 -6.55
C GLY A 60 7.60 -4.82 -6.79
N ASP A 61 7.63 -5.86 -5.96
CA ASP A 61 6.58 -6.90 -5.93
C ASP A 61 5.37 -6.35 -5.16
N LEU A 62 4.30 -6.03 -5.89
CA LEU A 62 3.07 -5.44 -5.36
C LEU A 62 1.89 -6.43 -5.39
N LYS A 63 2.15 -7.73 -5.24
CA LYS A 63 1.10 -8.74 -5.13
C LYS A 63 0.11 -8.39 -4.02
N GLY A 64 -1.18 -8.44 -4.35
CA GLY A 64 -2.27 -8.15 -3.41
C GLY A 64 -2.55 -6.65 -3.21
N ALA A 65 -1.75 -5.75 -3.81
CA ALA A 65 -2.09 -4.35 -3.90
C ALA A 65 -3.37 -4.16 -4.73
N LYS A 66 -4.17 -3.17 -4.38
CA LYS A 66 -5.42 -2.83 -5.08
C LYS A 66 -5.35 -1.40 -5.56
N ALA A 67 -5.98 -1.10 -6.70
CA ALA A 67 -6.06 0.25 -7.22
C ALA A 67 -7.35 0.50 -7.99
N ASP A 68 -7.73 1.78 -8.12
CA ASP A 68 -8.84 2.20 -8.99
C ASP A 68 -8.59 1.83 -10.45
N LYS A 69 -7.33 1.90 -10.89
CA LYS A 69 -6.91 1.53 -12.24
C LYS A 69 -5.75 0.53 -12.20
N VAL A 70 -5.87 -0.56 -12.96
CA VAL A 70 -4.78 -1.51 -13.17
C VAL A 70 -4.40 -1.52 -14.64
N ILE A 71 -3.10 -1.42 -14.93
CA ILE A 71 -2.51 -1.40 -16.27
C ILE A 71 -1.58 -2.61 -16.36
N ASP A 72 -1.89 -3.55 -17.24
CA ASP A 72 -1.04 -4.69 -17.55
C ASP A 72 0.03 -4.28 -18.56
N ALA A 73 1.29 -4.36 -18.16
CA ALA A 73 2.46 -4.05 -18.95
C ALA A 73 3.32 -5.30 -19.24
N ALA A 74 2.75 -6.50 -19.17
CA ALA A 74 3.46 -7.74 -19.47
C ALA A 74 4.17 -7.70 -20.83
N GLY A 75 5.48 -7.95 -20.82
CA GLY A 75 6.32 -7.93 -22.02
C GLY A 75 6.58 -6.53 -22.59
N LEU A 76 6.21 -5.47 -21.87
CA LEU A 76 6.42 -4.08 -22.26
C LEU A 76 7.41 -3.40 -21.32
N ALA A 77 8.04 -2.34 -21.82
CA ALA A 77 8.87 -1.44 -21.03
C ALA A 77 8.01 -0.38 -20.33
N VAL A 78 8.36 -0.07 -19.07
CA VAL A 78 7.81 1.03 -18.29
C VAL A 78 8.94 2.03 -18.03
N ALA A 79 8.78 3.28 -18.46
CA ALA A 79 9.82 4.30 -18.38
C ALA A 79 9.25 5.64 -17.85
N PRO A 80 10.11 6.55 -17.35
CA PRO A 80 9.73 7.94 -17.13
C PRO A 80 9.14 8.55 -18.40
N GLY A 81 8.21 9.49 -18.23
CA GLY A 81 7.70 10.28 -19.35
C GLY A 81 8.83 11.03 -20.04
N PHE A 82 8.83 11.04 -21.37
CA PHE A 82 9.84 11.76 -22.15
C PHE A 82 9.69 13.28 -21.99
N ILE A 83 10.81 13.99 -21.93
CA ILE A 83 10.87 15.45 -21.86
C ILE A 83 11.30 15.97 -23.24
N ASN A 84 10.45 16.78 -23.87
CA ASN A 84 10.82 17.51 -25.08
C ASN A 84 11.52 18.83 -24.73
N MET A 85 12.62 19.12 -25.44
CA MET A 85 13.51 20.28 -25.22
C MET A 85 13.55 21.26 -26.40
N LEU A 86 12.82 20.96 -27.49
CA LEU A 86 12.69 21.80 -28.70
C LEU A 86 11.42 22.65 -28.62
#